data_AF-A0A437KG78-F1
#
_entry.id   AF-A0A437KG78-F1
#
_cell.length_a   1.000
_cell.length_b   1.000
_cell.length_c   1.000
_cell.angle_alpha   90.00
_cell.angle_beta   90.00
_cell.angle_gamma   90.00
#
_symmetry.space_group_name_H-M   'P 1'
#
loop_
_entity.id
_entity.type
_entity.pdbx_description
1 polymer ?
#
loop_
_entity_poly.entity_id
_entity_poly.type
_entity_poly.pdbx_seq_one_letter_code
_entity_poly.pdbx_strand_id
1 'polypeptide(L)'
;MQLDRLVAFHKTIGDPTRIRIISLLAAKPWNGQALAGKLGLTAPTITHHLKKLREINVVYERREKNTIYFYLNKSVITHQADALIKLFQFEKGADEVEVTNEEAAKIIDNFIGADGKLKNIPAQRKKKLIIFRHIVKGLKEGKKYEEKELNDYIKRYFDDYATIRREFIINHFMYRENNIYELNPEEMWAK
;
A
#
# COMPACT_ATOMS: atom_id res chain seq x y z
N MET A 1 -11.94 -5.74 -18.50
CA MET A 1 -10.59 -5.70 -17.90
C MET A 1 -10.30 -7.08 -17.33
N GLN A 2 -9.32 -7.82 -17.84
CA GLN A 2 -9.07 -9.20 -17.37
C GLN A 2 -8.19 -9.15 -16.13
N LEU A 3 -8.73 -9.53 -14.97
CA LEU A 3 -8.00 -9.61 -13.69
C LEU A 3 -6.69 -10.38 -13.85
N ASP A 4 -6.68 -11.43 -14.66
CA ASP A 4 -5.50 -12.23 -14.96
C ASP A 4 -4.35 -11.43 -15.59
N ARG A 5 -4.66 -10.45 -16.45
CA ARG A 5 -3.64 -9.58 -17.07
C ARG A 5 -3.03 -8.64 -16.03
N LEU A 6 -3.86 -8.10 -15.14
CA LEU A 6 -3.40 -7.24 -14.04
C LEU A 6 -2.51 -8.03 -13.08
N VAL A 7 -2.93 -9.25 -12.71
CA VAL A 7 -2.15 -10.16 -11.87
C VAL A 7 -0.83 -10.53 -12.53
N ALA A 8 -0.83 -10.88 -13.83
CA ALA A 8 0.38 -11.22 -14.57
C ALA A 8 1.37 -10.06 -14.64
N PHE A 9 0.88 -8.83 -14.86
CA PHE A 9 1.70 -7.62 -14.82
C PHE A 9 2.37 -7.42 -13.46
N HIS A 10 1.60 -7.46 -12.37
CA HIS A 10 2.12 -7.22 -11.01
C HIS A 10 3.08 -8.33 -10.55
N LYS A 11 2.77 -9.61 -10.83
CA LYS A 11 3.70 -10.73 -10.59
C LYS A 11 5.01 -10.58 -11.37
N THR A 12 4.93 -10.00 -12.56
CA THR A 12 6.10 -9.80 -13.43
C THR A 12 6.93 -8.59 -13.00
N ILE A 13 6.33 -7.54 -12.46
CA ILE A 13 7.06 -6.35 -12.01
C ILE A 13 7.55 -6.48 -10.56
N GLY A 14 6.97 -7.36 -9.74
CA GLY A 14 7.40 -7.68 -8.37
C GLY A 14 8.75 -8.39 -8.26
N ASP A 15 9.75 -7.99 -9.04
CA ASP A 15 11.12 -8.50 -9.04
C ASP A 15 12.11 -7.32 -9.09
N PRO A 16 13.05 -7.23 -8.14
CA PRO A 16 13.97 -6.11 -8.03
C PRO A 16 14.81 -5.85 -9.30
N THR A 17 15.25 -6.90 -9.98
CA THR A 17 16.07 -6.77 -11.19
C THR A 17 15.24 -6.19 -12.34
N ARG A 18 13.99 -6.63 -12.50
CA ARG A 18 13.07 -6.08 -13.50
C ARG A 18 12.75 -4.61 -13.24
N ILE A 19 12.54 -4.22 -11.98
CA ILE A 19 12.37 -2.80 -11.61
C ILE A 19 13.61 -1.97 -11.98
N ARG A 20 14.81 -2.48 -11.70
CA ARG A 20 16.07 -1.80 -12.07
C ARG A 20 16.22 -1.66 -13.59
N ILE A 21 15.88 -2.69 -14.36
CA ILE A 21 15.87 -2.63 -15.83
C ILE A 21 14.88 -1.56 -16.30
N ILE A 22 13.65 -1.55 -15.79
CA ILE A 22 12.62 -0.55 -16.13
C ILE A 22 13.13 0.87 -15.83
N SER A 23 13.74 1.09 -14.66
CA SER A 23 14.32 2.38 -14.27
C SER A 23 15.41 2.86 -15.23
N LEU A 24 16.32 1.97 -15.63
CA LEU A 24 17.36 2.29 -16.62
C LEU A 24 16.77 2.62 -18.00
N LEU A 25 15.77 1.85 -18.44
CA LEU A 25 15.07 2.04 -19.72
C LEU A 25 14.18 3.30 -19.73
N ALA A 26 13.74 3.78 -18.57
CA ALA A 26 12.95 5.01 -18.45
C ALA A 26 13.75 6.26 -18.83
N ALA A 27 15.06 6.24 -18.58
CA ALA A 27 15.98 7.32 -18.89
C ALA A 27 16.42 7.31 -20.36
N LYS A 28 16.77 6.14 -20.92
CA LYS A 28 17.17 5.98 -22.32
C LYS A 28 17.04 4.52 -22.79
N PRO A 29 17.07 4.24 -24.10
CA PRO A 29 17.17 2.88 -24.62
C PRO A 29 18.52 2.25 -24.27
N TRP A 30 18.53 0.94 -24.03
CA TRP A 30 19.76 0.18 -23.72
C TRP A 30 19.85 -1.10 -24.55
N ASN A 31 21.06 -1.49 -24.93
CA ASN A 31 21.29 -2.84 -25.45
C ASN A 31 21.48 -3.85 -24.31
N GLY A 32 21.23 -5.14 -24.59
CA GLY A 32 21.23 -6.19 -23.56
C GLY A 32 22.58 -6.40 -22.87
N GLN A 33 23.70 -6.29 -23.60
CA GLN A 33 25.05 -6.44 -23.03
C GLN A 33 25.40 -5.27 -22.10
N ALA A 34 25.02 -4.06 -22.47
CA ALA A 34 25.23 -2.87 -21.66
C ALA A 34 24.38 -2.91 -20.38
N LEU A 35 23.14 -3.42 -20.44
CA LEU A 35 22.33 -3.67 -19.23
C LEU A 35 23.01 -4.68 -18.31
N ALA A 36 23.55 -5.77 -18.87
CA ALA A 36 24.25 -6.81 -18.12
C ALA A 36 25.45 -6.22 -17.36
N GLY A 37 26.31 -5.48 -18.08
CA GLY A 37 27.44 -4.77 -17.46
C GLY A 37 27.02 -3.75 -16.40
N LYS A 38 25.98 -2.95 -16.68
CA LYS A 38 25.51 -1.89 -15.76
C LYS A 38 24.91 -2.46 -14.46
N LEU A 39 24.28 -3.64 -14.53
CA LEU A 39 23.61 -4.27 -13.40
C LEU A 39 24.48 -5.33 -12.70
N GLY A 40 25.69 -5.61 -13.20
CA GLY A 40 26.58 -6.65 -12.66
C GLY A 40 26.01 -8.06 -12.84
N LEU A 41 25.27 -8.31 -13.93
CA LEU A 41 24.60 -9.57 -14.22
C LEU A 41 25.08 -10.17 -15.55
N THR A 42 24.78 -11.45 -15.77
CA THR A 42 25.11 -12.10 -17.04
C THR A 42 24.12 -11.73 -18.14
N ALA A 43 24.58 -11.73 -19.39
CA ALA A 43 23.71 -11.47 -20.54
C ALA A 43 22.53 -12.46 -20.67
N PRO A 44 22.69 -13.77 -20.41
CA PRO A 44 21.55 -14.70 -20.32
C PRO A 44 20.51 -14.30 -19.26
N THR A 45 20.96 -13.86 -18.07
CA THR A 45 20.07 -13.39 -16.99
C THR A 45 19.26 -12.18 -17.45
N ILE A 46 19.91 -11.18 -18.07
CA ILE A 46 19.22 -10.00 -18.61
C ILE A 46 18.24 -10.38 -19.71
N THR A 47 18.63 -11.30 -20.61
CA THR A 47 17.74 -11.78 -21.68
C THR A 47 16.49 -12.44 -21.12
N HIS A 48 16.63 -13.22 -20.04
CA HIS A 48 15.49 -13.81 -19.34
C HIS A 48 14.53 -12.74 -18.78
N HIS A 49 15.05 -11.72 -18.09
CA HIS A 49 14.22 -10.63 -17.57
C HIS A 49 13.55 -9.81 -18.68
N LEU A 50 14.28 -9.48 -19.74
CA LEU A 50 13.74 -8.75 -20.90
C LEU A 50 12.67 -9.56 -21.63
N LYS A 51 12.80 -10.89 -21.72
CA LYS A 51 11.74 -11.76 -22.26
C LYS A 51 10.45 -11.62 -21.43
N LYS A 52 10.53 -11.78 -20.11
CA LYS A 52 9.35 -11.63 -19.22
C LYS A 52 8.71 -10.24 -19.30
N LEU A 53 9.53 -9.18 -19.41
CA LEU A 53 9.03 -7.81 -19.57
C LEU A 53 8.38 -7.57 -20.94
N ARG A 54 8.86 -8.24 -22.00
CA ARG A 54 8.23 -8.23 -23.33
C ARG A 54 6.89 -8.97 -23.34
N GLU A 55 6.77 -10.09 -22.64
CA GLU A 55 5.52 -10.87 -22.55
C GLU A 55 4.34 -10.04 -21.99
N ILE A 56 4.63 -9.07 -21.11
CA ILE A 56 3.63 -8.11 -20.59
C ILE A 56 3.64 -6.76 -21.31
N ASN A 57 4.35 -6.64 -22.44
CA ASN A 57 4.48 -5.44 -23.27
C ASN A 57 5.08 -4.20 -22.57
N VAL A 58 5.76 -4.36 -21.44
CA VAL A 58 6.44 -3.26 -20.74
C VAL A 58 7.71 -2.83 -21.46
N VAL A 59 8.35 -3.74 -22.17
CA VAL A 59 9.53 -3.48 -22.98
C VAL A 59 9.25 -3.90 -24.42
N TYR A 60 9.80 -3.17 -25.38
CA TYR A 60 9.91 -3.60 -26.78
C TYR A 60 11.34 -3.44 -27.26
N GLU A 61 11.66 -4.05 -28.39
CA GLU A 61 13.00 -4.01 -28.97
C GLU A 61 12.99 -3.44 -30.38
N ARG A 62 14.10 -2.80 -30.75
CA ARG A 62 14.37 -2.34 -32.12
C ARG A 62 15.79 -2.72 -32.48
N ARG A 63 15.98 -3.12 -33.73
CA ARG A 63 17.31 -3.34 -34.28
C ARG A 63 17.80 -2.06 -34.96
N GLU A 64 18.94 -1.58 -34.51
CA GLU A 64 19.66 -0.46 -35.10
C GLU A 64 21.00 -0.98 -35.60
N LYS A 65 21.15 -1.04 -36.93
CA LYS A 65 22.28 -1.71 -37.59
C LYS A 65 22.43 -3.16 -37.07
N ASN A 66 23.54 -3.46 -36.40
CA ASN A 66 23.86 -4.78 -35.88
C ASN A 66 23.54 -4.94 -34.38
N THR A 67 22.86 -3.97 -33.75
CA THR A 67 22.61 -3.97 -32.31
C THR A 67 21.12 -3.91 -32.00
N ILE A 68 20.67 -4.73 -31.04
CA ILE A 68 19.30 -4.70 -30.53
C ILE A 68 19.27 -3.79 -29.31
N TYR A 69 18.41 -2.77 -29.37
CA TYR A 69 18.12 -1.87 -28.27
C TYR A 69 16.73 -2.16 -27.73
N PHE A 70 16.62 -2.14 -26.40
CA PHE A 70 15.39 -2.28 -25.66
C PHE A 70 14.90 -0.90 -25.23
N TYR A 71 13.59 -0.74 -25.26
CA TYR A 71 12.88 0.50 -25.03
C TYR A 71 11.76 0.28 -24.03
N LEU A 72 11.53 1.25 -23.15
CA LEU A 72 10.41 1.19 -22.22
C LEU A 72 9.10 1.61 -22.89
N ASN A 73 8.05 0.82 -22.71
CA ASN A 73 6.70 1.18 -23.06
C ASN A 73 6.01 1.89 -21.88
N LYS A 74 6.21 3.21 -21.78
CA LYS A 74 5.71 4.03 -20.65
C LYS A 74 4.19 3.97 -20.53
N SER A 75 3.45 3.93 -21.65
CA SER A 75 1.98 3.92 -21.63
C SER A 75 1.41 2.65 -20.99
N VAL A 76 2.07 1.50 -21.15
CA VAL A 76 1.66 0.24 -20.49
C VAL A 76 1.79 0.35 -18.98
N ILE A 77 2.87 0.96 -18.48
CA ILE A 77 3.05 1.17 -17.02
C ILE A 77 1.97 2.10 -16.48
N THR A 78 1.78 3.27 -17.10
CA THR A 78 0.76 4.24 -16.67
C THR A 78 -0.63 3.62 -16.69
N HIS A 79 -0.99 2.92 -17.78
CA HIS A 79 -2.29 2.28 -17.91
C HIS A 79 -2.56 1.22 -16.83
N GLN A 80 -1.55 0.41 -16.48
CA GLN A 80 -1.69 -0.63 -15.44
C GLN A 80 -1.74 -0.04 -14.03
N ALA A 81 -0.98 1.03 -13.77
CA ALA A 81 -1.09 1.79 -12.53
C ALA A 81 -2.48 2.44 -12.40
N ASP A 82 -2.98 3.07 -13.46
CA ASP A 82 -4.33 3.66 -13.49
C ASP A 82 -5.42 2.61 -13.33
N ALA A 83 -5.27 1.43 -13.94
CA ALA A 83 -6.20 0.33 -13.77
C ALA A 83 -6.27 -0.14 -12.31
N LEU A 84 -5.11 -0.22 -11.63
CA LEU A 84 -5.05 -0.54 -10.22
C LEU A 84 -5.70 0.56 -9.37
N ILE A 85 -5.41 1.83 -9.63
CA ILE A 85 -6.02 2.97 -8.93
C ILE A 85 -7.53 2.96 -9.10
N LYS A 86 -8.04 2.73 -10.32
CA LYS A 86 -9.47 2.66 -10.62
C LYS A 86 -10.16 1.55 -9.82
N LEU A 87 -9.52 0.39 -9.65
CA LEU A 87 -10.07 -0.68 -8.81
C LEU A 87 -10.32 -0.21 -7.37
N PHE A 88 -9.41 0.56 -6.79
CA PHE A 88 -9.57 1.12 -5.44
C PHE A 88 -10.48 2.35 -5.38
N GLN A 89 -10.66 3.05 -6.50
CA GLN A 89 -11.61 4.16 -6.60
C GLN A 89 -13.08 3.70 -6.70
N PHE A 90 -13.35 2.44 -7.06
CA PHE A 90 -14.71 1.88 -6.96
C PHE A 90 -15.21 1.78 -5.52
N GLU A 91 -14.33 1.78 -4.50
CA GLU A 91 -14.74 1.87 -3.09
C GLU A 91 -15.02 3.32 -2.65
N LYS A 92 -14.58 4.35 -3.41
CA LYS A 92 -14.81 5.77 -3.10
C LYS A 92 -16.15 6.31 -3.64
N GLY A 93 -17.15 5.44 -3.76
CA GLY A 93 -18.43 5.75 -4.41
C GLY A 93 -19.70 5.58 -3.55
N ALA A 94 -19.61 5.11 -2.30
CA ALA A 94 -20.77 5.00 -1.43
C ALA A 94 -20.37 5.26 0.02
N ASP A 95 -20.86 6.37 0.58
CA ASP A 95 -20.85 6.73 2.01
C ASP A 95 -19.62 7.43 2.64
N GLU A 96 -18.77 8.15 1.90
CA GLU A 96 -18.04 9.28 2.51
C GLU A 96 -18.99 10.48 2.68
N VAL A 97 -19.98 10.35 3.57
CA VAL A 97 -20.58 11.55 4.18
C VAL A 97 -19.52 12.10 5.11
N GLU A 98 -18.85 13.18 4.70
CA GLU A 98 -17.89 13.92 5.48
C GLU A 98 -18.52 14.25 6.85
N VAL A 99 -18.05 13.57 7.90
CA VAL A 99 -18.54 13.80 9.27
C VAL A 99 -17.93 15.10 9.73
N THR A 100 -18.77 16.08 10.03
CA THR A 100 -18.28 17.34 10.60
C THR A 100 -17.60 17.05 11.96
N ASN A 101 -16.65 17.90 12.35
CA ASN A 101 -15.98 17.76 13.64
C ASN A 101 -16.99 17.73 14.82
N GLU A 102 -18.13 18.41 14.68
CA GLU A 102 -19.21 18.43 15.66
C GLU A 102 -19.96 17.09 15.75
N GLU A 103 -20.27 16.46 14.62
CA GLU A 103 -20.88 15.13 14.59
C GLU A 103 -19.93 14.06 15.15
N ALA A 104 -18.63 14.16 14.84
CA ALA A 104 -17.62 13.27 15.38
C ALA A 104 -17.51 13.40 16.91
N ALA A 105 -17.51 14.63 17.44
CA ALA A 105 -17.49 14.88 18.88
C ALA A 105 -18.72 14.27 19.58
N LYS A 106 -19.92 14.48 19.04
CA LYS A 106 -21.15 13.87 19.57
C LYS A 106 -21.07 12.35 19.56
N ILE A 107 -20.50 11.74 18.52
CA ILE A 107 -20.31 10.29 18.48
C ILE A 107 -19.33 9.85 19.57
N ILE A 108 -18.21 10.55 19.74
CA ILE A 108 -17.24 10.24 20.79
C ILE A 108 -17.90 10.31 22.18
N ASP A 109 -18.62 11.39 22.49
CA ASP A 109 -19.31 11.57 23.79
C ASP A 109 -20.37 10.48 24.06
N ASN A 110 -21.02 9.97 23.02
CA ASN A 110 -22.00 8.91 23.16
C ASN A 110 -21.35 7.57 23.55
N PHE A 111 -20.18 7.25 23.00
CA PHE A 111 -19.53 5.94 23.17
C PHE A 111 -18.44 5.92 24.24
N ILE A 112 -17.81 7.06 24.55
CA ILE A 112 -16.82 7.17 25.62
C ILE A 112 -17.51 7.64 26.90
N GLY A 113 -17.30 6.91 27.99
CA GLY A 113 -17.79 7.26 29.31
C GLY A 113 -17.03 8.44 29.92
N ALA A 114 -17.58 9.02 30.99
CA ALA A 114 -16.91 10.09 31.74
C ALA A 114 -15.57 9.65 32.35
N ASP A 115 -15.36 8.35 32.51
CA ASP A 115 -14.11 7.72 32.94
C ASP A 115 -13.06 7.59 31.82
N GLY A 116 -13.40 8.00 30.60
CA GLY A 116 -12.55 7.88 29.42
C GLY A 116 -12.55 6.49 28.78
N LYS A 117 -13.34 5.54 29.28
CA LYS A 117 -13.45 4.18 28.71
C LYS A 117 -14.51 4.11 27.63
N LEU A 118 -14.26 3.25 26.65
CA LEU A 118 -15.21 2.90 25.60
C LEU A 118 -16.28 1.97 26.18
N LYS A 119 -17.55 2.37 26.13
CA LYS A 119 -18.68 1.56 26.61
C LYS A 119 -18.82 0.26 25.83
N ASN A 120 -18.78 0.36 24.50
CA ASN A 120 -18.82 -0.75 23.57
C ASN A 120 -18.27 -0.33 22.20
N ILE A 121 -17.78 -1.29 21.42
CA ILE A 121 -17.36 -1.03 20.04
C ILE A 121 -18.63 -0.78 19.20
N PRO A 122 -18.73 0.34 18.45
CA PRO A 122 -19.87 0.60 17.58
C PRO A 122 -20.01 -0.45 16.48
N ALA A 123 -21.23 -0.91 16.23
CA ALA A 123 -21.53 -1.85 15.14
C ALA A 123 -21.41 -1.17 13.75
N GLN A 124 -21.78 0.12 13.67
CA GLN A 124 -21.69 0.89 12.43
C GLN A 124 -20.24 1.25 12.12
N ARG A 125 -19.74 0.86 10.93
CA ARG A 125 -18.36 1.09 10.48
C ARG A 125 -17.93 2.55 10.65
N LYS A 126 -18.77 3.50 10.24
CA LYS A 126 -18.49 4.94 10.34
C LYS A 126 -18.19 5.41 11.77
N LYS A 127 -19.05 5.03 12.73
CA LYS A 127 -18.87 5.35 14.16
C LYS A 127 -17.64 4.67 14.73
N LYS A 128 -17.42 3.40 14.36
CA LYS A 128 -16.25 2.63 14.77
C LYS A 128 -14.94 3.31 14.36
N LEU A 129 -14.83 3.78 13.10
CA LEU A 129 -13.66 4.50 12.61
C LEU A 129 -13.39 5.80 13.38
N ILE A 130 -14.43 6.57 13.70
CA ILE A 130 -14.30 7.80 14.50
C ILE A 130 -13.73 7.49 15.88
N ILE A 131 -14.27 6.47 16.55
CA ILE A 131 -13.81 6.05 17.88
C ILE A 131 -12.36 5.58 17.84
N PHE A 132 -11.99 4.74 16.87
CA PHE A 132 -10.62 4.26 16.77
C PHE A 132 -9.64 5.36 16.39
N ARG A 133 -10.04 6.31 15.54
CA ARG A 133 -9.25 7.51 15.25
C ARG A 133 -9.00 8.32 16.54
N HIS A 134 -10.01 8.49 17.38
CA HIS A 134 -9.86 9.15 18.68
C HIS A 134 -8.86 8.40 19.58
N ILE A 135 -8.96 7.07 19.67
CA ILE A 135 -8.05 6.27 20.49
C ILE A 135 -6.62 6.33 19.94
N VAL A 136 -6.41 6.28 18.63
CA VAL A 136 -5.06 6.23 18.03
C VAL A 136 -4.33 7.58 18.16
N LYS A 137 -5.05 8.71 18.22
CA LYS A 137 -4.47 10.06 18.37
C LYS A 137 -3.57 10.27 19.61
N GLY A 138 -3.68 9.43 20.63
CA GLY A 138 -2.79 9.48 21.80
C GLY A 138 -1.44 8.77 21.61
N LEU A 139 -1.24 8.10 20.48
CA LEU A 139 0.03 7.49 20.09
C LEU A 139 0.91 8.51 19.33
N LYS A 140 2.23 8.28 19.33
CA LYS A 140 3.23 9.16 18.71
C LYS A 140 3.64 8.61 17.36
N GLU A 141 3.62 9.47 16.34
CA GLU A 141 4.13 9.13 15.00
C GLU A 141 5.63 8.82 15.03
N GLY A 142 6.05 7.88 14.18
CA GLY A 142 7.44 7.41 14.10
C GLY A 142 7.92 6.60 15.32
N LYS A 143 7.10 6.44 16.37
CA LYS A 143 7.41 5.57 17.50
C LYS A 143 6.99 4.14 17.19
N LYS A 144 7.90 3.21 17.47
CA LYS A 144 7.65 1.77 17.48
C LYS A 144 7.16 1.34 18.86
N TYR A 145 6.05 0.60 18.86
CA TYR A 145 5.38 0.08 20.04
C TYR A 145 5.49 -1.44 20.06
N GLU A 146 5.99 -2.00 21.14
CA GLU A 146 5.88 -3.44 21.35
C GLU A 146 4.42 -3.84 21.60
N GLU A 147 4.07 -5.09 21.28
CA GLU A 147 2.71 -5.59 21.49
C GLU A 147 2.19 -5.35 22.92
N LYS A 148 3.05 -5.58 23.93
CA LYS A 148 2.69 -5.36 25.34
C LYS A 148 2.38 -3.88 25.62
N GLU A 149 3.21 -2.98 25.12
CA GLU A 149 3.04 -1.54 25.28
C GLU A 149 1.72 -1.07 24.64
N LEU A 150 1.44 -1.53 23.42
CA LEU A 150 0.19 -1.20 22.73
C LEU A 150 -1.03 -1.78 23.46
N ASN A 151 -0.93 -2.99 24.01
CA ASN A 151 -2.02 -3.56 24.81
C ASN A 151 -2.31 -2.73 26.06
N ASP A 152 -1.27 -2.31 26.77
CA ASP A 152 -1.40 -1.51 27.99
C ASP A 152 -1.89 -0.09 27.70
N TYR A 153 -1.62 0.44 26.50
CA TYR A 153 -2.26 1.63 25.99
C TYR A 153 -3.77 1.42 25.76
N ILE A 154 -4.13 0.38 25.00
CA ILE A 154 -5.53 0.12 24.62
C ILE A 154 -6.39 -0.22 25.84
N LYS A 155 -5.87 -0.96 26.83
CA LYS A 155 -6.58 -1.31 28.07
C LYS A 155 -7.09 -0.11 28.88
N ARG A 156 -6.53 1.09 28.67
CA ARG A 156 -7.04 2.32 29.27
C ARG A 156 -8.42 2.70 28.73
N TYR A 157 -8.70 2.28 27.50
CA TYR A 157 -9.95 2.55 26.79
C TYR A 157 -10.89 1.34 26.77
N PHE A 158 -10.38 0.12 26.57
CA PHE A 158 -11.21 -1.07 26.43
C PHE A 158 -10.45 -2.35 26.82
N ASP A 159 -11.10 -3.25 27.56
CA ASP A 159 -10.44 -4.44 28.12
C ASP A 159 -10.10 -5.48 27.04
N ASP A 160 -10.90 -5.59 25.97
CA ASP A 160 -10.55 -6.41 24.79
C ASP A 160 -9.59 -5.66 23.86
N TYR A 161 -8.35 -5.54 24.34
CA TYR A 161 -7.27 -4.90 23.60
C TYR A 161 -6.92 -5.66 22.31
N ALA A 162 -7.16 -6.98 22.26
CA ALA A 162 -6.84 -7.80 21.10
C ALA A 162 -7.72 -7.44 19.90
N THR A 163 -9.01 -7.19 20.13
CA THR A 163 -9.94 -6.74 19.09
C THR A 163 -9.59 -5.36 18.56
N ILE A 164 -9.35 -4.37 19.43
CA ILE A 164 -8.98 -3.02 18.99
C ILE A 164 -7.64 -3.02 18.24
N ARG A 165 -6.65 -3.77 18.72
CA ARG A 165 -5.36 -3.90 18.04
C ARG A 165 -5.51 -4.50 16.65
N ARG A 166 -6.38 -5.50 16.47
CA ARG A 166 -6.71 -6.06 15.15
C ARG A 166 -7.36 -5.02 14.25
N GLU A 167 -8.31 -4.24 14.79
CA GLU A 167 -8.98 -3.16 14.07
C GLU A 167 -8.01 -2.04 13.66
N PHE A 168 -6.98 -1.74 14.45
CA PHE A 168 -5.94 -0.77 14.06
C PHE A 168 -5.18 -1.20 12.81
N ILE A 169 -4.95 -2.51 12.63
CA ILE A 169 -4.31 -3.04 11.43
C ILE A 169 -5.30 -3.09 10.26
N ILE A 170 -6.51 -3.62 10.49
CA ILE A 170 -7.55 -3.76 9.45
C ILE A 170 -7.90 -2.41 8.82
N ASN A 171 -8.00 -1.36 9.63
CA ASN A 171 -8.38 -0.02 9.18
C ASN A 171 -7.15 0.86 8.88
N HIS A 172 -5.96 0.26 8.77
CA HIS A 172 -4.72 0.93 8.39
C HIS A 172 -4.30 2.10 9.28
N PHE A 173 -4.73 2.13 10.55
CA PHE A 173 -4.21 3.08 11.54
C PHE A 173 -2.75 2.78 11.91
N MET A 174 -2.39 1.49 11.91
CA MET A 174 -1.04 1.02 12.21
C MET A 174 -0.62 -0.07 11.23
N TYR A 175 0.68 -0.23 11.04
CA TYR A 175 1.25 -1.45 10.49
C TYR A 175 1.87 -2.29 11.62
N ARG A 176 2.02 -3.60 11.37
CA ARG A 176 2.65 -4.53 12.31
C ARG A 176 3.70 -5.37 11.58
N GLU A 177 4.89 -5.45 12.15
CA GLU A 177 5.96 -6.35 11.72
C GLU A 177 6.67 -6.93 12.94
N ASN A 178 6.88 -8.25 13.00
CA ASN A 178 7.59 -8.93 14.11
C ASN A 178 7.09 -8.53 15.52
N ASN A 179 5.77 -8.41 15.71
CA ASN A 179 5.12 -7.97 16.96
C ASN A 179 5.40 -6.53 17.38
N ILE A 180 5.96 -5.72 16.49
CA ILE A 180 6.16 -4.29 16.64
C ILE A 180 5.10 -3.57 15.81
N TYR A 181 4.51 -2.53 16.39
CA TYR A 181 3.45 -1.72 15.80
C TYR A 181 3.94 -0.29 15.64
N GLU A 182 3.57 0.36 14.54
CA GLU A 182 3.88 1.78 14.32
C GLU A 182 2.72 2.43 13.55
N LEU A 183 2.45 3.70 13.86
CA LEU A 183 1.40 4.47 13.21
C LEU A 183 1.67 4.59 11.71
N ASN A 184 0.64 4.39 10.90
CA ASN A 184 0.68 4.78 9.50
C ASN A 184 0.40 6.29 9.38
N PRO A 185 0.89 6.96 8.32
CA PRO A 185 0.44 8.29 7.95
C PRO A 185 -1.09 8.39 7.86
N GLU A 186 -1.69 9.50 8.27
CA GLU A 186 -3.15 9.67 8.32
C GLU A 186 -3.84 9.46 6.95
N GLU A 187 -3.12 9.71 5.85
CA GLU A 187 -3.62 9.50 4.50
C GLU A 187 -3.91 8.04 4.16
N MET A 188 -3.31 7.10 4.91
CA MET A 188 -3.53 5.66 4.76
C MET A 188 -4.72 5.16 5.58
N TRP A 189 -5.23 5.95 6.52
CA TRP A 189 -6.29 5.51 7.42
C TRP A 189 -7.61 5.30 6.66
N ALA A 190 -8.36 4.28 7.05
CA ALA A 190 -9.72 4.10 6.54
C ALA A 190 -10.59 5.34 6.84
N LYS A 191 -11.41 5.71 5.85
CA LYS A 191 -12.35 6.83 5.89
C LYS A 191 -13.78 6.34 6.04
#